data_AF-I1Y824-F1
#
_entry.id   AF-I1Y824-F1
#
_cell.length_a   1.000
_cell.length_b   1.000
_cell.length_c   1.000
_cell.angle_alpha   90.00
_cell.angle_beta   90.00
_cell.angle_gamma   90.00
#
_symmetry.space_group_name_H-M   'P 1'
#
loop_
_entity.id
_entity.type
_entity.pdbx_description
1 polymer ?
#
loop_
_entity_poly.entity_id
_entity_poly.type
_entity_poly.pdbx_seq_one_letter_code
_entity_poly.pdbx_strand_id
1 'polypeptide(L)'
;VGELWYKSYGGRSNIKNHTKESLKNKLKNAIQKETGLLYEYHDKGTAIISQNHMKGQKEKEEKNNDSNGLPKGFCHAVQRSFIDYKNMILGTSVNIYEYIGKLQEDIKKIIEKGTPQQNGKTVGSGAENVNAWWKGIEGEMWGAVKSGIKTIKKQNNKCTYTGNECGVSPPTGNDEDQSVSWFK
;
A
#
# COMPACT_ATOMS: atom_id res chain seq x y z
N VAL A 1 8.22 1.63 -6.29
CA VAL A 1 6.77 1.93 -6.38
C VAL A 1 6.13 1.15 -7.55
N GLY A 2 6.23 -0.19 -7.53
CA GLY A 2 5.62 -1.06 -8.54
C GLY A 2 5.78 -0.61 -10.00
N GLU A 3 4.69 -0.74 -10.78
CA GLU A 3 4.61 -0.30 -12.18
C GLU A 3 4.34 1.19 -12.36
N LEU A 4 4.24 1.98 -11.28
CA LEU A 4 3.95 3.42 -11.36
C LEU A 4 5.19 4.23 -11.79
N TRP A 5 6.38 3.67 -11.54
CA TRP A 5 7.66 4.32 -11.83
C TRP A 5 8.65 3.32 -12.44
N TYR A 6 9.20 3.65 -13.61
CA TYR A 6 10.32 2.92 -14.19
C TYR A 6 11.62 3.44 -13.58
N LYS A 7 12.48 2.53 -13.09
CA LYS A 7 13.78 2.88 -12.51
C LYS A 7 14.92 3.00 -13.53
N SER A 8 14.71 2.53 -14.77
CA SER A 8 15.75 2.57 -15.81
C SER A 8 16.05 4.00 -16.28
N TYR A 9 17.30 4.23 -16.73
CA TYR A 9 17.75 5.48 -17.36
C TYR A 9 17.41 6.75 -16.56
N GLY A 10 17.80 6.82 -15.28
CA GLY A 10 17.54 7.99 -14.42
C GLY A 10 16.12 8.08 -13.86
N GLY A 11 15.25 7.14 -14.24
CA GLY A 11 13.93 6.98 -13.68
C GLY A 11 12.87 7.89 -14.31
N ARG A 12 11.69 7.33 -14.60
CA ARG A 12 10.56 8.09 -15.14
C ARG A 12 9.22 7.55 -14.68
N SER A 13 8.26 8.44 -14.54
CA SER A 13 6.86 8.10 -14.30
C SER A 13 6.31 7.27 -15.47
N ASN A 14 5.64 6.18 -15.13
CA ASN A 14 4.98 5.28 -16.08
C ASN A 14 3.47 5.57 -16.19
N ILE A 15 2.99 6.69 -15.65
CA ILE A 15 1.55 6.98 -15.59
C ILE A 15 1.14 8.23 -16.37
N LYS A 16 2.07 8.99 -16.95
CA LYS A 16 1.82 10.30 -17.60
C LYS A 16 0.62 10.36 -18.55
N ASN A 17 0.35 9.27 -19.27
CA ASN A 17 -0.72 9.19 -20.27
C ASN A 17 -1.89 8.27 -19.85
N HIS A 18 -1.96 7.87 -18.58
CA HIS A 18 -2.99 6.98 -18.09
C HIS A 18 -4.30 7.71 -17.75
N THR A 19 -5.42 6.99 -17.83
CA THR A 19 -6.72 7.43 -17.33
C THR A 19 -6.86 7.19 -15.83
N LYS A 20 -7.85 7.81 -15.17
CA LYS A 20 -8.20 7.55 -13.77
C LYS A 20 -8.37 6.06 -13.48
N GLU A 21 -9.08 5.35 -14.36
CA GLU A 21 -9.36 3.92 -14.21
C GLU A 21 -8.09 3.08 -14.36
N SER A 22 -7.23 3.42 -15.33
CA SER A 22 -5.97 2.71 -15.53
C SER A 22 -5.00 2.93 -14.35
N LEU A 23 -4.95 4.15 -13.81
CA LEU A 23 -4.20 4.47 -12.59
C LEU A 23 -4.72 3.67 -11.39
N LYS A 24 -6.04 3.65 -11.18
CA LYS A 24 -6.70 2.86 -10.12
C LYS A 24 -6.30 1.39 -10.20
N ASN A 25 -6.35 0.78 -11.39
CA ASN A 25 -5.98 -0.62 -11.58
C ASN A 25 -4.49 -0.89 -11.32
N LYS A 26 -3.60 0.02 -11.74
CA LYS A 26 -2.16 -0.08 -11.42
C LYS A 26 -1.90 0.00 -9.92
N LEU A 27 -2.58 0.90 -9.21
CA LEU A 27 -2.50 1.02 -7.75
C LEU A 27 -2.98 -0.24 -7.05
N LYS A 28 -4.14 -0.75 -7.45
CA LYS A 28 -4.71 -2.01 -6.94
C LYS A 28 -3.70 -3.16 -7.08
N ASN A 29 -3.12 -3.33 -8.26
CA ASN A 29 -2.14 -4.37 -8.53
C ASN A 29 -0.85 -4.18 -7.72
N ALA A 30 -0.39 -2.94 -7.57
CA ALA A 30 0.80 -2.62 -6.77
C ALA A 30 0.60 -2.94 -5.28
N ILE A 31 -0.54 -2.55 -4.71
CA ILE A 31 -0.90 -2.84 -3.30
C ILE A 31 -1.04 -4.34 -3.06
N GLN A 32 -1.73 -5.05 -3.95
CA GLN A 32 -1.87 -6.50 -3.86
C GLN A 32 -0.51 -7.21 -3.92
N LYS A 33 0.37 -6.79 -4.84
CA LYS A 33 1.72 -7.34 -4.98
C LYS A 33 2.59 -7.03 -3.76
N GLU A 34 2.54 -5.80 -3.26
CA GLU A 34 3.24 -5.40 -2.04
C GLU A 34 2.84 -6.29 -0.86
N THR A 35 1.55 -6.55 -0.70
CA THR A 35 1.03 -7.43 0.36
C THR A 35 1.64 -8.83 0.27
N GLY A 36 1.73 -9.41 -0.93
CA GLY A 36 2.36 -10.72 -1.13
C GLY A 36 3.87 -10.72 -0.81
N LEU A 37 4.59 -9.69 -1.24
CA LEU A 37 6.03 -9.54 -0.97
C LEU A 37 6.31 -9.35 0.53
N LEU A 38 5.49 -8.54 1.21
CA LEU A 38 5.59 -8.34 2.65
C LEU A 38 5.35 -9.65 3.39
N TYR A 39 4.39 -10.46 2.97
CA TYR A 39 4.16 -11.76 3.57
C TYR A 39 5.42 -12.62 3.45
N GLU A 40 5.98 -12.77 2.25
CA GLU A 40 7.19 -13.57 2.03
C GLU A 40 8.37 -13.07 2.88
N TYR A 41 8.53 -11.75 2.97
CA TYR A 41 9.62 -11.12 3.73
C TYR A 41 9.50 -11.36 5.24
N HIS A 42 8.27 -11.39 5.77
CA HIS A 42 8.02 -11.67 7.20
C HIS A 42 8.02 -13.17 7.51
N ASP A 43 7.44 -14.01 6.64
CA ASP A 43 7.40 -15.47 6.77
C ASP A 43 8.81 -16.08 6.80
N LYS A 44 9.73 -15.52 6.01
CA LYS A 44 11.16 -15.88 6.04
C LYS A 44 11.91 -15.41 7.30
N GLY A 45 11.28 -14.62 8.17
CA GLY A 45 11.96 -14.05 9.34
C GLY A 45 13.01 -12.98 9.00
N THR A 46 12.95 -12.42 7.78
CA THR A 46 13.93 -11.44 7.29
C THR A 46 13.69 -10.06 7.89
N ALA A 47 12.42 -9.64 7.97
CA ALA A 47 12.04 -8.39 8.61
C ALA A 47 12.44 -8.40 10.09
N ILE A 48 13.08 -7.34 10.59
CA ILE A 48 13.49 -7.23 12.00
C ILE A 48 12.27 -7.46 12.92
N ILE A 49 11.11 -6.91 12.56
CA ILE A 49 9.87 -7.03 13.32
C ILE A 49 9.23 -8.43 13.29
N SER A 50 9.64 -9.31 12.37
CA SER A 50 9.22 -10.73 12.36
C SER A 50 10.17 -11.64 13.13
N GLN A 51 11.30 -11.11 13.62
CA GLN A 51 12.26 -11.90 14.39
C GLN A 51 11.82 -12.10 15.84
N ASN A 52 12.26 -13.22 16.41
CA ASN A 52 12.23 -13.44 17.84
C ASN A 52 13.54 -13.01 18.47
N HIS A 53 13.44 -12.43 19.66
CA HIS A 53 14.57 -12.07 20.50
C HIS A 53 15.37 -13.30 21.01
N MET A 54 14.87 -14.53 20.82
CA MET A 54 15.53 -15.79 21.25
C MET A 54 16.28 -16.53 20.13
N LYS A 55 16.56 -15.89 18.97
CA LYS A 55 17.31 -16.54 17.87
C LYS A 55 18.65 -17.10 18.39
N GLY A 56 18.81 -18.42 18.39
CA GLY A 56 20.04 -19.12 18.83
C GLY A 56 19.82 -20.40 19.66
N GLN A 57 18.63 -20.62 20.23
CA GLN A 57 18.30 -21.86 20.93
C GLN A 57 17.64 -22.87 19.97
N LYS A 58 18.42 -23.87 19.53
CA LYS A 58 18.06 -24.88 18.52
C LYS A 58 16.78 -25.70 18.79
N GLU A 59 16.20 -25.59 19.99
CA GLU A 59 15.04 -26.39 20.41
C GLU A 59 13.69 -25.65 20.34
N LYS A 60 13.66 -24.33 20.05
CA LYS A 60 12.42 -23.52 20.03
C LYS A 60 12.35 -22.55 18.85
N GLU A 61 12.66 -23.01 17.64
CA GLU A 61 12.24 -22.30 16.42
C GLU A 61 10.75 -22.54 16.15
N GLU A 62 9.88 -22.15 17.08
CA GLU A 62 8.46 -22.03 16.78
C GLU A 62 8.28 -20.91 15.75
N LYS A 63 7.45 -21.16 14.74
CA LYS A 63 7.05 -20.12 13.79
C LYS A 63 6.37 -19.00 14.60
N ASN A 64 6.94 -17.80 14.55
CA ASN A 64 6.38 -16.62 15.19
C ASN A 64 5.22 -16.10 14.38
N ASN A 65 4.10 -16.78 14.51
CA ASN A 65 2.87 -16.39 13.89
C ASN A 65 1.94 -15.75 14.93
N ASP A 66 1.09 -14.85 14.47
CA ASP A 66 0.00 -14.32 15.27
C ASP A 66 -1.12 -15.38 15.48
N SER A 67 -2.17 -15.00 16.19
CA SER A 67 -3.34 -15.86 16.46
C SER A 67 -4.07 -16.32 15.19
N ASN A 68 -3.92 -15.60 14.08
CA ASN A 68 -4.51 -15.92 12.78
C ASN A 68 -3.57 -16.81 11.93
N GLY A 69 -2.37 -17.10 12.44
CA GLY A 69 -1.35 -17.86 11.74
C GLY A 69 -0.66 -17.07 10.64
N LEU A 70 -0.65 -15.73 10.69
CA LEU A 70 0.18 -14.87 9.84
C LEU A 70 1.53 -14.58 10.51
N PRO A 71 2.61 -14.37 9.74
CA PRO A 71 3.91 -14.01 10.30
C PRO A 71 3.84 -12.77 11.19
N LYS A 72 4.54 -12.80 12.32
CA LYS A 72 4.63 -11.66 13.25
C LYS A 72 5.06 -10.39 12.54
N GLY A 73 4.36 -9.29 12.83
CA GLY A 73 4.64 -7.96 12.26
C GLY A 73 4.12 -7.74 10.84
N PHE A 74 3.67 -8.79 10.14
CA PHE A 74 3.17 -8.69 8.76
C PHE A 74 2.01 -7.68 8.64
N CYS A 75 0.97 -7.78 9.47
CA CYS A 75 -0.17 -6.88 9.38
C CYS A 75 0.21 -5.42 9.64
N HIS A 76 1.12 -5.15 10.59
CA HIS A 76 1.63 -3.80 10.81
C HIS A 76 2.37 -3.26 9.59
N ALA A 77 3.21 -4.08 8.94
CA ALA A 77 3.91 -3.68 7.73
C ALA A 77 2.96 -3.39 6.54
N VAL A 78 1.92 -4.21 6.38
CA VAL A 78 0.87 -4.02 5.37
C VAL A 78 0.11 -2.72 5.61
N GLN A 79 -0.30 -2.46 6.85
CA GLN A 79 -1.00 -1.23 7.24
C GLN A 79 -0.14 0.01 6.97
N ARG A 80 1.13 0.00 7.39
CA ARG A 80 2.09 1.09 7.12
C ARG A 80 2.29 1.33 5.63
N SER A 81 2.47 0.27 4.85
CA SER A 81 2.64 0.37 3.40
C SER A 81 1.39 0.94 2.72
N PHE A 82 0.20 0.60 3.19
CA PHE A 82 -1.05 1.20 2.69
C PHE A 82 -1.13 2.70 2.99
N ILE A 83 -0.72 3.13 4.19
CA ILE A 83 -0.63 4.54 4.58
C ILE A 83 0.39 5.30 3.69
N ASP A 84 1.50 4.66 3.33
CA ASP A 84 2.48 5.22 2.40
C ASP A 84 1.88 5.41 1.00
N TYR A 85 1.14 4.43 0.47
CA TYR A 85 0.42 4.59 -0.80
C TYR A 85 -0.59 5.74 -0.74
N LYS A 86 -1.38 5.82 0.33
CA LYS A 86 -2.35 6.91 0.56
C LYS A 86 -1.66 8.27 0.50
N ASN A 87 -0.65 8.49 1.35
CA ASN A 87 0.03 9.79 1.42
C ASN A 87 0.83 10.11 0.15
N MET A 88 1.37 9.10 -0.54
CA MET A 88 1.96 9.28 -1.87
C MET A 88 0.93 9.75 -2.91
N ILE A 89 -0.29 9.23 -2.89
CA ILE A 89 -1.34 9.62 -3.84
C ILE A 89 -1.89 11.01 -3.51
N LEU A 90 -2.14 11.28 -2.23
CA LEU A 90 -2.70 12.55 -1.76
C LEU A 90 -1.73 13.74 -1.89
N GLY A 91 -0.44 13.49 -2.12
CA GLY A 91 0.57 14.53 -2.16
C GLY A 91 1.02 14.99 -0.77
N THR A 92 0.68 14.25 0.28
CA THR A 92 1.00 14.55 1.69
C THR A 92 2.17 13.71 2.22
N SER A 93 2.83 12.96 1.34
CA SER A 93 3.95 12.11 1.72
C SER A 93 5.10 12.94 2.29
N VAL A 94 5.59 12.57 3.49
CA VAL A 94 6.79 13.17 4.11
C VAL A 94 8.09 12.73 3.41
N ASN A 95 7.98 11.91 2.38
CA ASN A 95 9.11 11.39 1.63
C ASN A 95 9.77 12.49 0.76
N ILE A 96 11.07 12.68 0.95
CA ILE A 96 11.89 13.71 0.30
C ILE A 96 12.40 13.35 -1.11
N TYR A 97 12.12 12.14 -1.63
CA TYR A 97 12.66 11.75 -2.93
C TYR A 97 11.99 12.51 -4.09
N GLU A 98 12.80 13.15 -4.92
CA GLU A 98 12.36 13.96 -6.07
C GLU A 98 11.40 13.20 -7.02
N TYR A 99 11.62 11.90 -7.22
CA TYR A 99 10.77 11.08 -8.08
C TYR A 99 9.35 10.87 -7.52
N ILE A 100 9.18 10.92 -6.19
CA ILE A 100 7.86 10.86 -5.55
C ILE A 100 7.09 12.13 -5.87
N GLY A 101 7.73 13.30 -5.80
CA GLY A 101 7.13 14.58 -6.19
C GLY A 101 6.66 14.58 -7.65
N LYS A 102 7.49 14.10 -8.58
CA LYS A 102 7.10 13.95 -10.00
C LYS A 102 5.90 13.01 -10.18
N LEU A 103 5.86 11.91 -9.42
CA LEU A 103 4.74 10.98 -9.47
C LEU A 103 3.44 11.59 -8.93
N GLN A 104 3.53 12.35 -7.83
CA GLN A 104 2.41 13.09 -7.23
C GLN A 104 1.80 14.10 -8.22
N GLU A 105 2.65 14.87 -8.90
CA GLU A 105 2.20 15.80 -9.93
C GLU A 105 1.49 15.11 -11.09
N ASP A 106 2.02 13.97 -11.56
CA ASP A 106 1.41 13.21 -12.64
C ASP A 106 0.06 12.62 -12.20
N ILE A 107 -0.06 12.10 -10.97
CA ILE A 107 -1.35 11.67 -10.39
C ILE A 107 -2.34 12.83 -10.39
N LYS A 108 -1.95 13.99 -9.86
CA LYS A 108 -2.80 15.18 -9.81
C LYS A 108 -3.33 15.55 -11.19
N LYS A 109 -2.47 15.58 -12.22
CA LYS A 109 -2.86 15.87 -13.61
C LYS A 109 -3.85 14.84 -14.18
N ILE A 110 -3.66 13.55 -13.89
CA ILE A 110 -4.60 12.50 -14.31
C ILE A 110 -5.96 12.68 -13.64
N ILE A 111 -5.96 13.01 -12.34
CA ILE A 111 -7.21 13.22 -11.61
C ILE A 111 -7.93 14.46 -12.13
N GLU A 112 -7.24 15.59 -12.30
CA GLU A 112 -7.83 16.83 -12.83
C GLU A 112 -8.44 16.63 -14.23
N LYS A 113 -7.73 15.93 -15.14
CA LYS A 113 -8.23 15.64 -16.50
C LYS A 113 -9.50 14.80 -16.51
N GLY A 114 -9.69 13.93 -15.52
CA GLY A 114 -10.88 13.09 -15.43
C GLY A 114 -11.98 13.66 -14.54
N THR A 115 -11.82 14.86 -13.99
CA THR A 115 -12.85 15.52 -13.16
C THR A 115 -13.70 16.44 -14.04
N PRO A 116 -15.04 16.48 -13.89
CA PRO A 116 -15.88 17.37 -14.68
C PRO A 116 -15.40 18.83 -14.60
N GLN A 117 -15.36 19.49 -15.76
CA GLN A 117 -15.03 20.90 -15.86
C GLN A 117 -16.32 21.72 -15.99
N GLN A 118 -16.40 22.84 -15.27
CA GLN A 118 -17.43 23.86 -15.49
C GLN A 118 -16.78 25.05 -16.20
N ASN A 119 -17.32 25.44 -17.35
CA ASN A 119 -16.82 26.56 -18.16
C ASN A 119 -15.31 26.46 -18.49
N GLY A 120 -14.83 25.25 -18.81
CA GLY A 120 -13.42 25.00 -19.14
C GLY A 120 -12.46 25.06 -17.95
N LYS A 121 -12.96 25.21 -16.71
CA LYS A 121 -12.18 25.15 -15.48
C LYS A 121 -12.54 23.91 -14.67
N THR A 122 -11.53 23.25 -14.11
CA THR A 122 -11.73 22.17 -13.15
C THR A 122 -12.42 22.72 -11.91
N VAL A 123 -13.48 22.05 -11.44
CA VAL A 123 -14.18 22.42 -10.20
C VAL A 123 -13.33 21.96 -9.00
N GLY A 124 -13.10 22.85 -8.02
CA GLY A 124 -12.29 22.56 -6.83
C GLY A 124 -10.78 22.62 -7.04
N SER A 125 -10.00 22.61 -5.96
CA SER A 125 -8.54 22.55 -6.05
C SER A 125 -8.06 21.16 -6.47
N GLY A 126 -6.88 21.06 -7.10
CA GLY A 126 -6.34 19.75 -7.49
C GLY A 126 -6.14 18.80 -6.29
N ALA A 127 -5.81 19.34 -5.10
CA ALA A 127 -5.70 18.56 -3.88
C ALA A 127 -7.07 18.06 -3.39
N GLU A 128 -8.11 18.91 -3.41
CA GLU A 128 -9.49 18.49 -3.09
C GLU A 128 -9.98 17.38 -4.01
N ASN A 129 -9.71 17.50 -5.31
CA ASN A 129 -10.10 16.50 -6.30
C ASN A 129 -9.39 15.16 -6.11
N VAL A 130 -8.10 15.18 -5.78
CA VAL A 130 -7.34 13.97 -5.45
C VAL A 130 -7.84 13.34 -4.15
N ASN A 131 -8.11 14.15 -3.12
CA ASN A 131 -8.69 13.69 -1.85
C ASN A 131 -10.06 13.03 -2.05
N ALA A 132 -10.95 13.67 -2.81
CA ALA A 132 -12.28 13.14 -3.11
C ALA A 132 -12.19 11.84 -3.92
N TRP A 133 -11.29 11.80 -4.91
CA TRP A 133 -11.05 10.59 -5.69
C TRP A 133 -10.52 9.44 -4.83
N TRP A 134 -9.53 9.68 -3.97
CA TRP A 134 -9.01 8.66 -3.04
C TRP A 134 -10.11 8.12 -2.13
N LYS A 135 -10.91 8.99 -1.49
CA LYS A 135 -12.05 8.57 -0.65
C LYS A 135 -13.02 7.66 -1.40
N GLY A 136 -13.24 7.91 -2.69
CA GLY A 136 -14.09 7.07 -3.54
C GLY A 136 -13.52 5.68 -3.84
N ILE A 137 -12.19 5.51 -3.81
CA ILE A 137 -11.53 4.23 -4.16
C ILE A 137 -10.84 3.53 -2.98
N GLU A 138 -10.73 4.17 -1.81
CA GLU A 138 -9.95 3.68 -0.66
C GLU A 138 -10.41 2.28 -0.21
N GLY A 139 -11.72 2.02 -0.22
CA GLY A 139 -12.29 0.69 0.06
C GLY A 139 -11.91 -0.36 -0.98
N GLU A 140 -11.87 -0.01 -2.27
CA GLU A 140 -11.38 -0.91 -3.32
C GLU A 140 -9.89 -1.20 -3.18
N MET A 141 -9.10 -0.18 -2.80
CA MET A 141 -7.65 -0.32 -2.57
C MET A 141 -7.38 -1.21 -1.36
N TRP A 142 -8.14 -1.07 -0.27
CA TRP A 142 -8.07 -2.01 0.85
C TRP A 142 -8.54 -3.41 0.45
N GLY A 143 -9.54 -3.51 -0.43
CA GLY A 143 -9.93 -4.75 -1.08
C GLY A 143 -8.76 -5.46 -1.78
N ALA A 144 -7.79 -4.72 -2.31
CA ALA A 144 -6.56 -5.27 -2.90
C ALA A 144 -5.66 -5.92 -1.85
N VAL A 145 -5.52 -5.31 -0.67
CA VAL A 145 -4.81 -5.90 0.48
C VAL A 145 -5.48 -7.21 0.89
N LYS A 146 -6.80 -7.18 1.12
CA LYS A 146 -7.57 -8.38 1.48
C LYS A 146 -7.44 -9.48 0.43
N SER A 147 -7.45 -9.10 -0.85
CA SER A 147 -7.23 -10.04 -1.94
C SER A 147 -5.81 -10.62 -1.92
N GLY A 148 -4.79 -9.80 -1.67
CA GLY A 148 -3.41 -10.25 -1.52
C GLY A 148 -3.29 -11.29 -0.41
N ILE A 149 -3.89 -11.03 0.76
CA ILE A 149 -3.90 -11.95 1.89
C ILE A 149 -4.58 -13.28 1.52
N LYS A 150 -5.76 -13.23 0.87
CA LYS A 150 -6.47 -14.44 0.41
C LYS A 150 -5.66 -15.30 -0.56
N THR A 151 -4.79 -14.69 -1.37
CA THR A 151 -3.96 -15.44 -2.32
C THR A 151 -2.80 -16.18 -1.68
N ILE A 152 -2.47 -15.89 -0.41
CA ILE A 152 -1.42 -16.57 0.32
C ILE A 152 -1.87 -18.01 0.60
N LYS A 153 -1.17 -18.97 0.00
CA LYS A 153 -1.37 -20.40 0.25
C LYS A 153 -0.43 -20.84 1.37
N LYS A 154 -0.97 -21.31 2.50
CA LYS A 154 -0.17 -21.99 3.52
C LYS A 154 0.40 -23.29 2.93
N GLN A 155 1.67 -23.60 3.20
CA GLN A 155 2.32 -24.86 2.79
C GLN A 155 1.57 -26.12 3.27
N ASN A 156 0.73 -26.01 4.31
CA ASN A 156 0.04 -27.14 4.92
C ASN A 156 -1.49 -27.17 4.68
N ASN A 157 -2.01 -26.69 3.53
CA ASN A 157 -3.36 -26.91 2.96
C ASN A 157 -4.63 -26.87 3.86
N LYS A 158 -4.54 -26.56 5.16
CA LYS A 158 -5.61 -26.73 6.16
C LYS A 158 -6.25 -25.41 6.60
N CYS A 159 -5.73 -24.27 6.16
CA CYS A 159 -6.26 -22.98 6.58
C CYS A 159 -6.12 -21.95 5.46
N THR A 160 -7.25 -21.46 4.96
CA THR A 160 -7.38 -20.37 4.00
C THR A 160 -7.57 -19.06 4.76
N TYR A 161 -6.80 -18.03 4.43
CA TYR A 161 -7.04 -16.71 4.99
C TYR A 161 -8.31 -16.10 4.40
N THR A 162 -9.10 -15.48 5.27
CA THR A 162 -10.32 -14.75 4.95
C THR A 162 -10.03 -13.41 4.28
N GLY A 163 -8.81 -12.90 4.42
CA GLY A 163 -8.40 -11.57 3.98
C GLY A 163 -8.65 -10.47 5.01
N ASN A 164 -9.32 -10.76 6.12
CA ASN A 164 -9.67 -9.78 7.16
C ASN A 164 -8.70 -9.81 8.35
N GLU A 165 -7.68 -10.65 8.31
CA GLU A 165 -6.75 -10.88 9.43
C GLU A 165 -5.99 -9.61 9.84
N CYS A 166 -5.73 -8.71 8.88
CA CYS A 166 -5.10 -7.40 9.13
C CYS A 166 -6.12 -6.26 9.27
N GLY A 167 -7.41 -6.57 9.43
CA GLY A 167 -8.51 -5.62 9.57
C GLY A 167 -9.51 -5.67 8.40
N VAL A 168 -10.80 -5.50 8.73
CA VAL A 168 -11.89 -5.45 7.73
C VAL A 168 -11.86 -4.17 6.88
N SER A 169 -11.26 -3.11 7.45
CA SER A 169 -11.14 -1.75 6.93
C SER A 169 -9.68 -1.28 6.97
N PRO A 170 -9.29 -0.29 6.15
CA PRO A 170 -7.95 0.29 6.21
C PRO A 170 -7.68 0.99 7.56
N PRO A 171 -6.41 1.28 7.89
CA PRO A 171 -6.06 2.03 9.10
C PRO A 171 -6.77 3.38 9.17
N THR A 172 -7.25 3.76 10.36
CA THR A 172 -7.96 5.03 10.60
C THR A 172 -7.37 5.80 11.78
N GLY A 173 -7.73 7.08 11.91
CA GLY A 173 -7.37 7.90 13.06
C GLY A 173 -5.90 8.32 13.06
N ASN A 174 -5.23 8.25 14.22
CA ASN A 174 -3.83 8.71 14.36
C ASN A 174 -2.84 7.94 13.47
N ASP A 175 -3.20 6.75 12.99
CA ASP A 175 -2.36 5.98 12.07
C ASP A 175 -2.45 6.47 10.62
N GLU A 176 -3.40 7.37 10.28
CA GLU A 176 -3.44 8.02 8.97
C GLU A 176 -2.34 9.08 8.80
N ASP A 177 -1.88 9.67 9.92
CA ASP A 177 -0.74 10.57 9.93
C ASP A 177 0.54 9.77 9.65
N GLN A 178 1.17 10.04 8.50
CA GLN A 178 2.35 9.30 8.06
C GLN A 178 3.52 9.46 9.04
N SER A 179 3.65 10.62 9.69
CA SER A 179 4.74 10.86 10.63
C SER A 179 4.60 9.98 11.87
N VAL A 180 3.38 9.84 12.40
CA VAL A 180 3.07 8.96 13.54
C VAL A 180 3.20 7.50 13.13
N SER A 181 2.73 7.13 11.94
CA SER A 181 2.84 5.78 11.39
C SER A 181 4.31 5.34 11.23
N TRP A 182 5.19 6.25 10.81
CA TRP A 182 6.63 5.98 10.70
C TRP A 182 7.36 5.95 12.04
N PHE A 183 6.89 6.72 13.02
CA PHE A 183 7.48 6.76 14.36
C PHE A 183 7.17 5.50 15.19
N LYS A 184 5.96 4.95 15.03
CA LYS A 184 5.52 3.70 15.68
C LYS A 184 6.27 2.47 15.15
#